data_AF-A0A534UYV6-F1
#
_entry.id   AF-A0A534UYV6-F1
#
_cell.length_a   1.000
_cell.length_b   1.000
_cell.length_c   1.000
_cell.angle_alpha   90.00
_cell.angle_beta   90.00
_cell.angle_gamma   90.00
#
_symmetry.space_group_name_H-M   'P 1'
#
loop_
_entity.id
_entity.type
_entity.pdbx_description
1 polymer ?
#
loop_
_entity_poly.entity_id
_entity_poly.type
_entity_poly.pdbx_seq_one_letter_code
_entity_poly.pdbx_strand_id
1 'polypeptide(L)'
;MTGLSLEMAYDARPAAREKARRRPKECFNNFYFSLRWEDSILANVVKRIGSSRLMIGSDFPHPDMTSPNTVSMLQAREGLTKQDIDKLLGGTAAEFFGLNQYL
;
A
#
# COMPACT_ATOMS: atom_id res chain seq x y z
N MET A 1 -3.64 10.41 26.70
CA MET A 1 -3.00 11.00 25.51
C MET A 1 -3.91 10.75 24.31
N THR A 2 -4.93 11.58 24.11
CA THR A 2 -5.94 11.40 23.05
C THR A 2 -5.39 12.00 21.76
N GLY A 3 -4.68 11.20 20.96
CA GLY A 3 -4.41 11.59 19.57
C GLY A 3 -5.73 11.64 18.80
N LEU A 4 -6.17 12.84 18.41
CA LEU A 4 -7.31 12.98 17.50
C LEU A 4 -6.89 12.41 16.13
N SER A 5 -7.68 11.48 15.59
CA SER A 5 -7.53 11.08 14.19
C SER A 5 -7.76 12.28 13.26
N LEU A 6 -7.28 12.20 12.01
CA LEU A 6 -7.52 13.25 11.01
C LEU A 6 -9.02 13.52 10.82
N GLU A 7 -9.87 12.50 10.92
CA GLU A 7 -11.34 12.66 10.86
C GLU A 7 -11.87 13.47 12.04
N MET A 8 -11.44 13.15 13.27
CA MET A 8 -11.87 13.90 14.45
C MET A 8 -11.40 15.35 14.39
N ALA A 9 -10.19 15.59 13.88
CA ALA A 9 -9.66 16.95 13.72
C ALA A 9 -10.48 17.72 12.67
N TYR A 10 -10.84 17.09 11.55
CA TYR A 10 -11.70 17.66 10.53
C TYR A 10 -13.09 18.06 11.09
N ASP A 11 -13.66 17.23 11.97
CA ASP A 11 -14.95 17.47 12.60
C ASP A 11 -14.89 18.57 13.68
N ALA A 12 -13.90 18.49 14.56
CA ALA A 12 -13.82 19.34 15.76
C ALA A 12 -13.17 20.71 15.52
N ARG A 13 -12.33 20.88 14.48
CA ARG A 13 -11.53 22.10 14.28
C ARG A 13 -11.85 22.76 12.93
N PRO A 14 -12.52 23.93 12.90
CA PRO A 14 -12.79 24.66 11.65
C PRO A 14 -11.52 24.90 10.81
N ALA A 15 -10.40 25.24 11.45
CA ALA A 15 -9.11 25.42 10.78
C ALA A 15 -8.61 24.15 10.05
N ALA A 16 -8.95 22.95 10.53
CA ALA A 16 -8.55 21.70 9.89
C ALA A 16 -9.31 21.43 8.57
N ARG A 17 -10.46 22.09 8.36
CA ARG A 17 -11.28 21.95 7.14
C ARG A 17 -11.33 23.19 6.26
N GLU A 18 -10.75 24.31 6.68
CA GLU A 18 -10.77 25.59 5.96
C GLU A 18 -10.35 25.45 4.49
N LYS A 19 -9.31 24.66 4.22
CA LYS A 19 -8.79 24.41 2.86
C LYS A 19 -9.08 23.01 2.32
N ALA A 20 -9.74 22.16 3.10
CA ALA A 20 -9.94 20.77 2.74
C ALA A 20 -11.19 20.64 1.85
N ARG A 21 -10.99 20.27 0.58
CA ARG A 21 -12.09 20.05 -0.38
C ARG A 21 -12.86 18.74 -0.17
N ARG A 22 -12.24 17.78 0.51
CA ARG A 22 -12.76 16.43 0.81
C ARG A 22 -12.36 16.05 2.22
N ARG A 23 -13.09 15.12 2.85
CA ARG A 23 -12.68 14.55 4.14
C ARG A 23 -11.41 13.71 3.99
N PRO A 24 -10.56 13.60 5.03
CA PRO A 24 -9.35 12.78 4.98
C PRO A 24 -9.60 11.35 4.48
N LYS A 25 -10.66 10.67 4.96
CA LYS A 25 -11.03 9.31 4.53
C LYS A 25 -11.31 9.20 3.03
N GLU A 26 -11.86 10.25 2.42
CA GLU A 26 -12.18 10.27 0.98
C GLU A 26 -10.93 10.45 0.12
N CYS A 27 -9.85 10.96 0.71
CA CYS A 27 -8.56 11.12 0.05
C CYS A 27 -7.73 9.84 0.03
N PHE A 28 -8.07 8.81 0.83
CA PHE A 28 -7.31 7.55 0.89
C PHE A 28 -7.22 6.86 -0.47
N ASN A 29 -8.21 7.08 -1.35
CA ASN A 29 -8.19 6.54 -2.71
C ASN A 29 -7.15 7.17 -3.64
N ASN A 30 -6.50 8.26 -3.22
CA ASN A 30 -5.45 8.92 -4.00
C ASN A 30 -4.04 8.37 -3.69
N PHE A 31 -3.89 7.51 -2.67
CA PHE A 31 -2.60 7.03 -2.23
C PHE A 31 -2.31 5.63 -2.76
N TYR A 32 -1.04 5.42 -3.07
CA TYR A 32 -0.44 4.12 -3.28
C TYR A 32 0.54 3.87 -2.12
N PHE A 33 0.70 2.61 -1.73
CA PHE A 33 1.56 2.22 -0.61
C PHE A 33 2.59 1.21 -1.09
N SER A 34 3.85 1.46 -0.77
CA SER A 34 4.90 0.45 -0.85
C SER A 34 4.99 -0.27 0.49
N LEU A 35 4.98 -1.59 0.46
CA LEU A 35 5.04 -2.45 1.64
C LEU A 35 6.31 -3.29 1.62
N ARG A 36 6.82 -3.57 2.83
CA ARG A 36 7.84 -4.58 3.08
C ARG A 36 7.20 -5.91 3.47
N TRP A 37 7.97 -6.98 3.36
CA TRP A 37 7.54 -8.38 3.43
C TRP A 37 7.01 -8.86 4.78
N GLU A 38 7.35 -8.19 5.87
CA GLU A 38 7.28 -8.78 7.22
C GLU A 38 5.88 -8.77 7.85
N ASP A 39 4.85 -8.46 7.07
CA ASP A 39 3.51 -8.45 7.61
C ASP A 39 2.89 -9.83 7.49
N SER A 40 2.82 -10.58 8.60
CA SER A 40 1.84 -11.67 8.82
C SER A 40 0.41 -11.25 8.40
N ILE A 41 0.18 -9.94 8.37
CA ILE A 41 -1.06 -9.29 7.97
C ILE A 41 -1.15 -8.90 6.48
N LEU A 42 -0.17 -9.19 5.61
CA LEU A 42 -0.17 -8.72 4.22
C LEU A 42 -1.47 -9.09 3.48
N ALA A 43 -1.96 -10.32 3.64
CA ALA A 43 -3.24 -10.75 3.07
C ALA A 43 -4.43 -9.93 3.62
N ASN A 44 -4.40 -9.56 4.90
CA ASN A 44 -5.42 -8.68 5.51
C ASN A 44 -5.32 -7.25 4.96
N VAL A 45 -4.11 -6.75 4.71
CA VAL A 45 -3.88 -5.43 4.11
C VAL A 45 -4.38 -5.41 2.67
N VAL A 46 -4.06 -6.44 1.88
CA VAL A 46 -4.59 -6.60 0.51
C VAL A 46 -6.11 -6.67 0.52
N LYS A 47 -6.71 -7.46 1.42
CA LYS A 47 -8.17 -7.56 1.57
C LYS A 47 -8.82 -6.20 1.91
N ARG A 48 -8.12 -5.33 2.64
CA ARG A 48 -8.66 -4.04 3.09
C ARG A 48 -8.43 -2.89 2.11
N ILE A 49 -7.27 -2.85 1.46
CA ILE A 49 -6.84 -1.73 0.60
C ILE A 49 -7.02 -2.06 -0.89
N GLY A 50 -6.87 -3.34 -1.26
CA GLY A 50 -6.85 -3.82 -2.63
C GLY A 50 -5.44 -3.79 -3.24
N SER A 51 -5.06 -4.85 -3.95
CA SER A 51 -3.74 -5.01 -4.57
C SER A 51 -3.43 -3.95 -5.64
N SER A 52 -4.46 -3.35 -6.26
CA SER A 52 -4.33 -2.24 -7.24
C SER A 52 -3.69 -0.95 -6.71
N ARG A 53 -3.45 -0.83 -5.40
CA ARG A 53 -2.79 0.34 -4.78
C ARG A 53 -1.62 -0.02 -3.89
N LEU A 54 -1.23 -1.29 -3.90
CA LEU A 54 -0.13 -1.82 -3.12
C LEU A 54 0.98 -2.28 -4.05
N MET A 55 2.22 -2.01 -3.67
CA MET A 55 3.43 -2.48 -4.36
C MET A 55 4.43 -3.02 -3.35
N ILE A 56 5.19 -4.06 -3.71
CA ILE A 56 6.24 -4.59 -2.86
C ILE A 56 7.57 -3.94 -3.21
N GLY A 57 8.25 -3.40 -2.20
CA GLY A 57 9.62 -2.92 -2.30
C GLY A 57 10.59 -3.91 -1.65
N SER A 58 11.64 -4.31 -2.37
CA SER A 58 12.70 -5.16 -1.80
C SER A 58 13.66 -4.41 -0.88
N ASP A 59 13.65 -3.08 -0.92
CA ASP A 59 14.50 -2.20 -0.09
C ASP A 59 16.01 -2.53 -0.21
N PHE A 60 16.45 -2.97 -1.40
CA PHE A 60 17.85 -3.29 -1.69
C PHE A 60 18.72 -2.01 -1.71
N PRO A 61 19.96 -2.02 -1.19
CA PRO A 61 20.73 -3.17 -0.67
C PRO A 61 20.72 -3.32 0.85
N HIS A 62 19.66 -2.92 1.55
CA HIS A 62 19.63 -3.04 3.01
C HIS A 62 19.73 -4.53 3.44
N PRO A 63 20.61 -4.85 4.40
CA PRO A 63 21.01 -6.23 4.70
C PRO A 63 19.91 -7.07 5.38
N ASP A 64 18.91 -6.44 5.98
CA ASP A 64 17.78 -7.01 6.70
C ASP A 64 16.51 -7.14 5.84
N MET A 65 16.68 -7.11 4.51
CA MET A 65 15.57 -7.06 3.56
C MET A 65 15.46 -8.31 2.69
N THR A 66 14.40 -8.36 1.86
CA THR A 66 14.03 -9.58 1.15
C THR A 66 14.89 -9.91 -0.04
N SER A 67 15.70 -8.99 -0.56
CA SER A 67 16.55 -9.31 -1.69
C SER A 67 17.57 -10.40 -1.31
N PRO A 68 17.72 -11.49 -2.08
CA PRO A 68 17.17 -11.75 -3.42
C PRO A 68 15.86 -12.58 -3.44
N ASN A 69 15.30 -12.93 -2.29
CA ASN A 69 14.17 -13.84 -2.12
C ASN A 69 12.77 -13.19 -2.17
N THR A 70 12.64 -11.89 -2.45
CA THR A 70 11.36 -11.15 -2.46
C THR A 70 10.25 -11.88 -3.21
N VAL A 71 10.55 -12.39 -4.41
CA VAL A 71 9.58 -13.05 -5.28
C VAL A 71 9.11 -14.37 -4.68
N SER A 72 10.04 -15.25 -4.30
CA SER A 72 9.71 -16.57 -3.74
C SER A 72 8.95 -16.46 -2.42
N MET A 73 9.32 -15.49 -1.58
CA MET A 73 8.62 -15.22 -0.32
C MET A 73 7.17 -14.78 -0.55
N LEU A 74 6.91 -13.93 -1.54
CA LEU A 74 5.55 -13.49 -1.84
C LEU A 74 4.72 -14.61 -2.49
N GLN A 75 5.33 -15.43 -3.35
CA GLN A 75 4.66 -16.57 -4.00
C GLN A 75 4.28 -17.66 -3.00
N ALA A 76 5.09 -17.88 -1.96
CA ALA A 76 4.80 -18.85 -0.90
C ALA A 76 3.68 -18.38 0.05
N ARG A 77 3.12 -17.18 -0.16
CA ARG A 77 2.21 -16.57 0.79
C ARG A 77 0.78 -17.07 0.64
N GLU A 78 0.24 -17.59 1.75
CA GLU A 78 -1.17 -17.97 1.82
C GLU A 78 -2.10 -16.76 1.90
N GLY A 79 -3.34 -16.94 1.44
CA GLY A 79 -4.39 -15.92 1.51
C GLY A 79 -4.31 -14.83 0.45
N LEU A 80 -3.40 -14.95 -0.53
CA LEU A 80 -3.32 -14.09 -1.71
C LEU A 80 -3.72 -14.89 -2.96
N THR A 81 -4.45 -14.24 -3.86
CA THR A 81 -4.70 -14.82 -5.19
C THR A 81 -3.47 -14.64 -6.09
N LYS A 82 -3.39 -15.41 -7.18
CA LYS A 82 -2.37 -15.19 -8.21
C LYS A 82 -2.41 -13.75 -8.74
N GLN A 83 -3.59 -13.20 -8.97
CA GLN A 83 -3.77 -11.82 -9.43
C GLN A 83 -3.24 -10.80 -8.41
N ASP A 84 -3.43 -11.04 -7.11
CA ASP A 84 -2.85 -10.18 -6.07
C ASP A 84 -1.32 -10.22 -6.11
N ILE A 85 -0.73 -11.40 -6.24
CA ILE A 85 0.73 -11.57 -6.33
C ILE A 85 1.27 -10.84 -7.58
N ASP A 86 0.64 -11.01 -8.74
CA ASP A 86 1.05 -10.36 -9.99
C ASP A 86 0.99 -8.81 -9.87
N LYS A 87 -0.07 -8.28 -9.23
CA LYS A 87 -0.18 -6.85 -8.94
C LYS A 87 0.89 -6.35 -7.98
N LEU A 88 1.13 -7.08 -6.90
CA LEU A 88 2.10 -6.72 -5.85
C LEU A 88 3.56 -6.76 -6.34
N LEU A 89 3.93 -7.73 -7.19
CA LEU A 89 5.31 -7.89 -7.70
C LEU A 89 5.68 -6.85 -8.76
N GLY A 90 4.71 -6.26 -9.44
CA GLY A 90 5.02 -5.28 -10.48
C GLY A 90 3.83 -4.70 -11.20
N GLY A 91 2.69 -5.40 -11.28
CA GLY A 91 1.54 -4.91 -12.06
C GLY A 91 1.02 -3.55 -11.59
N THR A 92 0.93 -3.31 -10.28
CA THR A 92 0.50 -2.02 -9.73
C THR A 92 1.55 -0.93 -9.95
N ALA A 93 2.83 -1.25 -9.79
CA ALA A 93 3.92 -0.31 -10.03
C ALA A 93 3.98 0.08 -11.51
N ALA A 94 3.82 -0.88 -12.43
CA ALA A 94 3.83 -0.62 -13.85
C ALA A 94 2.66 0.26 -14.30
N GLU A 95 1.46 0.06 -13.75
CA GLU A 95 0.33 0.96 -13.99
C GLU A 95 0.59 2.36 -13.43
N PHE A 96 1.11 2.47 -12.20
CA PHE A 96 1.37 3.75 -11.55
C PHE A 96 2.46 4.57 -12.26
N PHE A 97 3.55 3.94 -12.68
CA PHE A 97 4.69 4.59 -13.33
C PHE A 97 4.57 4.65 -14.86
N GLY A 98 3.51 4.09 -15.46
CA GLY A 98 3.34 4.07 -16.92
C GLY A 98 4.38 3.20 -17.63
N LEU A 99 4.63 1.99 -17.11
CA LEU A 99 5.61 1.03 -17.59
C LEU A 99 4.98 -0.24 -18.20
N ASN A 100 3.65 -0.29 -18.38
CA ASN A 100 2.93 -1.45 -18.89
C ASN A 100 3.42 -1.94 -20.26
N GLN A 101 4.04 -1.07 -21.06
CA GLN A 101 4.64 -1.41 -22.34
C GLN A 101 5.90 -2.28 -22.25
N TYR A 102 6.43 -2.49 -21.04
CA TYR A 102 7.63 -3.29 -20.78
C TYR A 102 7.35 -4.61 -20.05
N LEU A 103 6.07 -4.93 -19.80
CA LEU A 103 5.60 -6.18 -19.19
C LEU A 103 5.01 -7.09 -20.27
#